data_AF-A0A8B5XGB3-F1
#
_entry.id   AF-A0A8B5XGB3-F1
#
_cell.length_a   1.000
_cell.length_b   1.000
_cell.length_c   1.000
_cell.angle_alpha   90.00
_cell.angle_beta   90.00
_cell.angle_gamma   90.00
#
_symmetry.space_group_name_H-M   'P 1'
#
loop_
_entity.id
_entity.type
_entity.pdbx_description
1 polymer ?
#
loop_
_entity_poly.entity_id
_entity_poly.type
_entity_poly.pdbx_seq_one_letter_code
_entity_poly.pdbx_strand_id
1 'polypeptide(L)'
;MASHPTIETPDNPRLLPDLDVKSFLLSGEPWKSVLFLLLTFGLGFALSSALMMLLAVSLILSLMIVGIPLLALSAIAWTYLAQIERARITMLTGIRISKPYRPLPEHGWFQKAKTFATDPGVWKDLIYILLLFPVGILQLFIVLFAVVTPLALVSAPLGVLTGGEVTVQGIAISSYGGAILAAVAGVILMPIAAYAVTICARGHALIARWMLGKRGGNSSEDAGTANE
;
A
#
# COMPACT_ATOMS: atom_id res chain seq x y z
N MET A 1 8.30 -41.25 -12.65
CA MET A 1 7.20 -40.27 -12.56
C MET A 1 7.54 -39.37 -11.38
N ALA A 2 8.26 -38.26 -11.62
CA ALA A 2 8.76 -37.40 -10.54
C ALA A 2 7.62 -36.53 -10.03
N SER A 3 7.31 -36.64 -8.74
CA SER A 3 6.37 -35.78 -8.03
C SER A 3 6.90 -34.34 -8.06
N HIS A 4 6.22 -33.47 -8.80
CA HIS A 4 6.44 -32.03 -8.69
C HIS A 4 6.21 -31.61 -7.23
N PRO A 5 7.16 -30.92 -6.57
CA PRO A 5 6.90 -30.33 -5.27
C PRO A 5 5.86 -29.23 -5.47
N THR A 6 4.64 -29.48 -5.00
CA THR A 6 3.62 -28.45 -4.85
C THR A 6 4.18 -27.42 -3.88
N ILE A 7 4.62 -26.27 -4.38
CA ILE A 7 4.92 -25.12 -3.53
C ILE A 7 3.57 -24.70 -2.97
N GLU A 8 3.21 -25.22 -1.80
CA GLU A 8 2.15 -24.65 -0.97
C GLU A 8 2.57 -23.22 -0.66
N THR A 9 2.09 -22.26 -1.46
CA THR A 9 2.18 -20.86 -1.09
C THR A 9 1.37 -20.70 0.18
N PRO A 10 1.98 -20.39 1.33
CA PRO A 10 1.22 -20.27 2.57
C PRO A 10 0.16 -19.18 2.38
N ASP A 11 -1.10 -19.53 2.61
CA ASP A 11 -2.26 -18.61 2.55
C ASP A 11 -2.16 -17.46 3.56
N ASN A 12 -1.18 -17.55 4.46
CA ASN A 12 -0.86 -16.56 5.47
C ASN A 12 0.32 -15.66 5.04
N PRO A 13 0.05 -14.45 4.53
CA PRO A 13 1.09 -13.48 4.20
C PRO A 13 1.85 -13.08 5.47
N ARG A 14 3.15 -13.41 5.50
CA ARG A 14 4.02 -13.06 6.62
C ARG A 14 4.25 -11.55 6.65
N LEU A 15 3.84 -10.91 7.75
CA LEU A 15 4.14 -9.49 7.99
C LEU A 15 5.65 -9.23 8.08
N LEU A 16 6.37 -10.13 8.76
CA LEU A 16 7.80 -10.01 8.95
C LEU A 16 8.55 -10.49 7.69
N PRO A 17 9.53 -9.72 7.18
CA PRO A 17 10.48 -10.18 6.18
C PRO A 17 11.33 -11.34 6.71
N ASP A 18 12.01 -12.04 5.82
CA ASP A 18 12.94 -13.10 6.24
C ASP A 18 14.01 -12.53 7.19
N LEU A 19 14.31 -13.29 8.24
CA LEU A 19 15.24 -12.88 9.31
C LEU A 19 16.70 -12.92 8.87
N ASP A 20 17.00 -13.50 7.70
CA ASP A 20 18.33 -13.46 7.12
C ASP A 20 18.57 -12.10 6.44
N VAL A 21 19.24 -11.22 7.20
CA VAL A 21 19.54 -9.85 6.80
C VAL A 21 20.32 -9.80 5.48
N LYS A 22 21.21 -10.75 5.19
CA LYS A 22 22.04 -10.72 3.99
C LYS A 22 21.22 -11.01 2.74
N SER A 23 20.47 -12.10 2.74
CA SER A 23 19.59 -12.44 1.60
C SER A 23 18.51 -11.38 1.41
N PHE A 24 17.97 -10.82 2.51
CA PHE A 24 17.00 -9.73 2.45
C PHE A 24 17.56 -8.44 1.84
N LEU A 25 18.73 -7.97 2.30
CA LEU A 25 19.34 -6.74 1.77
C LEU A 25 19.81 -6.88 0.32
N LEU A 26 20.26 -8.08 -0.06
CA LEU A 26 20.62 -8.39 -1.46
C LEU A 26 19.39 -8.62 -2.34
N SER A 27 18.22 -8.84 -1.74
CA SER A 27 16.97 -8.96 -2.49
C SER A 27 16.49 -7.60 -3.01
N GLY A 28 15.66 -7.64 -4.05
CA GLY A 28 14.96 -6.44 -4.54
C GLY A 28 13.77 -6.01 -3.66
N GLU A 29 13.48 -6.67 -2.53
CA GLU A 29 12.29 -6.38 -1.72
C GLU A 29 12.27 -5.00 -1.07
N PRO A 30 13.36 -4.51 -0.44
CA PRO A 30 13.38 -3.17 0.16
C PRO A 30 13.10 -2.09 -0.88
N TRP A 31 13.70 -2.21 -2.07
CA TRP A 31 13.50 -1.27 -3.17
C TRP A 31 12.07 -1.28 -3.71
N LYS A 32 11.47 -2.48 -3.87
CA LYS A 32 10.04 -2.60 -4.20
C LYS A 32 9.16 -1.98 -3.13
N SER A 33 9.53 -2.12 -1.86
CA SER A 33 8.79 -1.54 -0.73
C SER A 33 8.85 -0.02 -0.72
N VAL A 34 10.04 0.57 -0.90
CA VAL A 34 10.22 2.02 -1.05
C VAL A 34 9.40 2.54 -2.23
N LEU A 35 9.52 1.90 -3.40
CA LEU A 35 8.76 2.27 -4.59
C LEU A 35 7.24 2.18 -4.34
N PHE A 36 6.78 1.12 -3.69
CA PHE A 36 5.37 0.94 -3.35
C PHE A 36 4.83 2.06 -2.44
N LEU A 37 5.58 2.45 -1.41
CA LEU A 37 5.19 3.52 -0.48
C LEU A 37 5.21 4.90 -1.16
N LEU A 38 6.23 5.19 -1.98
CA LEU A 38 6.30 6.44 -2.76
C LEU A 38 5.17 6.54 -3.79
N LEU A 39 4.88 5.44 -4.49
CA LEU A 39 3.74 5.37 -5.42
C LEU A 39 2.42 5.52 -4.67
N THR A 40 2.30 4.99 -3.45
CA THR A 40 1.08 5.16 -2.64
C THR A 40 0.84 6.63 -2.33
N PHE A 41 1.87 7.42 -2.01
CA PHE A 41 1.72 8.87 -1.87
C PHE A 41 1.28 9.55 -3.16
N GLY A 42 2.01 9.33 -4.26
CA GLY A 42 1.73 10.01 -5.54
C GLY A 42 0.36 9.64 -6.12
N LEU A 43 0.04 8.34 -6.16
CA LEU A 43 -1.26 7.85 -6.61
C LEU A 43 -2.36 8.21 -5.63
N GLY A 44 -2.11 8.11 -4.32
CA GLY A 44 -3.07 8.51 -3.30
C GLY A 44 -3.48 9.96 -3.45
N PHE A 45 -2.52 10.88 -3.59
CA PHE A 45 -2.79 12.29 -3.85
C PHE A 45 -3.60 12.49 -5.13
N ALA A 46 -3.13 11.97 -6.26
CA ALA A 46 -3.78 12.18 -7.56
C ALA A 46 -5.20 11.60 -7.60
N LEU A 47 -5.36 10.34 -7.18
CA LEU A 47 -6.63 9.62 -7.25
C LEU A 47 -7.63 10.14 -6.22
N SER A 48 -7.22 10.38 -4.97
CA SER A 48 -8.12 10.89 -3.92
C SER A 48 -8.61 12.30 -4.25
N SER A 49 -7.72 13.17 -4.72
CA SER A 49 -8.08 14.56 -5.05
C SER A 49 -8.99 14.62 -6.28
N ALA A 50 -8.69 13.86 -7.33
CA ALA A 50 -9.55 13.78 -8.51
C ALA A 50 -10.92 13.20 -8.18
N LEU A 51 -10.97 12.16 -7.34
CA LEU A 51 -12.21 11.54 -6.91
C LEU A 51 -13.05 12.48 -6.03
N MET A 52 -12.42 13.19 -5.09
CA MET A 52 -13.08 14.23 -4.29
C MET A 52 -13.69 15.32 -5.17
N MET A 53 -12.95 15.82 -6.16
CA MET A 53 -13.44 16.82 -7.10
C MET A 53 -14.62 16.27 -7.92
N LEU A 54 -14.48 15.06 -8.47
CA LEU A 54 -15.53 14.40 -9.25
C LEU A 54 -16.80 14.21 -8.41
N LEU A 55 -16.68 13.78 -7.16
CA LEU A 55 -17.82 13.62 -6.26
C LEU A 55 -18.48 14.95 -5.92
N ALA A 56 -17.69 16.00 -5.63
CA ALA A 56 -18.21 17.32 -5.35
C ALA A 56 -19.01 17.88 -6.54
N VAL A 57 -18.43 17.80 -7.74
CA VAL A 57 -19.11 18.21 -8.99
C VAL A 57 -20.37 17.38 -9.21
N SER A 58 -20.30 16.06 -9.05
CA SER A 58 -21.44 15.16 -9.24
C SER A 58 -22.58 15.45 -8.27
N LEU A 59 -22.25 15.77 -7.01
CA LEU A 59 -23.24 16.08 -5.99
C LEU A 59 -23.93 17.42 -6.25
N ILE A 60 -23.18 18.44 -6.65
CA ILE A 60 -23.74 19.74 -7.06
C ILE A 60 -24.62 19.57 -8.30
N LEU A 61 -24.13 18.86 -9.31
CA LEU A 61 -24.89 18.59 -10.52
C LEU A 61 -26.09 17.70 -10.25
N SER A 62 -26.15 16.93 -9.15
CA SER A 62 -27.29 16.05 -8.83
C SER A 62 -28.53 16.83 -8.43
N LEU A 63 -28.39 18.12 -8.10
CA LEU A 63 -29.52 19.04 -7.99
C LEU A 63 -30.17 19.26 -9.37
N MET A 64 -29.39 19.13 -10.43
CA MET A 64 -29.88 18.94 -11.79
C MET A 64 -30.04 17.42 -12.04
N ILE A 65 -31.00 17.00 -12.85
CA ILE A 65 -31.17 15.56 -13.15
C ILE A 65 -29.89 14.93 -13.77
N VAL A 66 -29.01 15.77 -14.35
CA VAL A 66 -27.74 15.39 -14.99
C VAL A 66 -26.69 14.85 -14.02
N GLY A 67 -26.71 15.20 -12.72
CA GLY A 67 -25.71 14.69 -11.79
C GLY A 67 -25.92 13.24 -11.36
N ILE A 68 -27.14 12.70 -11.50
CA ILE A 68 -27.41 11.28 -11.17
C ILE A 68 -26.58 10.34 -12.06
N PRO A 69 -26.55 10.49 -13.40
CA PRO A 69 -25.59 9.79 -14.27
C PRO A 69 -24.13 9.97 -13.86
N LEU A 70 -23.73 11.18 -13.46
CA LEU A 70 -22.34 11.46 -13.10
C LEU A 70 -21.93 10.80 -11.77
N LEU A 71 -22.84 10.72 -10.80
CA LEU A 71 -22.66 9.94 -9.57
C LEU A 71 -22.49 8.44 -9.89
N ALA A 72 -23.29 7.90 -10.82
CA ALA A 72 -23.15 6.51 -11.25
C ALA A 72 -21.80 6.25 -11.94
N LEU A 73 -21.34 7.17 -12.80
CA LEU A 73 -20.01 7.10 -13.42
C LEU A 73 -18.89 7.20 -12.39
N SER A 74 -19.04 8.05 -11.38
CA SER A 74 -18.10 8.14 -10.26
C SER A 74 -18.00 6.79 -9.53
N ALA A 75 -19.14 6.14 -9.34
CA ALA A 75 -19.22 4.83 -8.68
C ALA A 75 -18.48 3.73 -9.43
N ILE A 76 -18.60 3.76 -10.76
CA ILE A 76 -17.81 2.91 -11.64
C ILE A 76 -16.33 3.29 -11.52
N ALA A 77 -15.97 4.58 -11.56
CA ALA A 77 -14.59 5.01 -11.49
C ALA A 77 -13.87 4.51 -10.21
N TRP A 78 -14.42 4.74 -9.01
CA TRP A 78 -13.72 4.33 -7.79
C TRP A 78 -13.59 2.81 -7.64
N THR A 79 -14.56 2.04 -8.13
CA THR A 79 -14.46 0.57 -8.12
C THR A 79 -13.40 0.07 -9.10
N TYR A 80 -13.30 0.66 -10.30
CA TYR A 80 -12.21 0.36 -11.24
C TYR A 80 -10.84 0.73 -10.67
N LEU A 81 -10.72 1.90 -10.02
CA LEU A 81 -9.49 2.33 -9.34
C LEU A 81 -9.09 1.32 -8.25
N ALA A 82 -10.03 0.84 -7.45
CA ALA A 82 -9.77 -0.19 -6.43
C ALA A 82 -9.32 -1.53 -7.05
N GLN A 83 -9.74 -1.86 -8.27
CA GLN A 83 -9.23 -3.04 -8.98
C GLN A 83 -7.78 -2.87 -9.42
N ILE A 84 -7.43 -1.71 -9.95
CA ILE A 84 -6.05 -1.37 -10.34
C ILE A 84 -5.15 -1.40 -9.10
N GLU A 85 -5.63 -0.87 -7.98
CA GLU A 85 -4.96 -0.93 -6.70
C GLU A 85 -4.65 -2.37 -6.26
N ARG A 86 -5.66 -3.26 -6.26
CA ARG A 86 -5.47 -4.68 -5.91
C ARG A 86 -4.40 -5.33 -6.78
N ALA A 87 -4.37 -5.01 -8.08
CA ALA A 87 -3.35 -5.49 -8.99
C ALA A 87 -1.96 -4.93 -8.63
N ARG A 88 -1.84 -3.63 -8.33
CA ARG A 88 -0.58 -3.01 -7.90
C ARG A 88 -0.04 -3.65 -6.62
N ILE A 89 -0.90 -3.85 -5.62
CA ILE A 89 -0.53 -4.49 -4.34
C ILE A 89 -0.02 -5.90 -4.60
N THR A 90 -0.76 -6.69 -5.39
CA THR A 90 -0.38 -8.07 -5.72
C THR A 90 0.95 -8.11 -6.46
N MET A 91 1.18 -7.19 -7.42
CA MET A 91 2.41 -7.13 -8.21
C MET A 91 3.64 -6.72 -7.38
N LEU A 92 3.50 -5.74 -6.49
CA LEU A 92 4.64 -5.18 -5.75
C LEU A 92 4.91 -5.89 -4.42
N THR A 93 3.90 -6.47 -3.79
CA THR A 93 4.02 -7.13 -2.47
C THR A 93 3.82 -8.65 -2.52
N GLY A 94 3.31 -9.19 -3.63
CA GLY A 94 2.97 -10.61 -3.76
C GLY A 94 1.69 -11.03 -3.05
N ILE A 95 1.09 -10.16 -2.23
CA ILE A 95 -0.11 -10.47 -1.45
C ILE A 95 -1.34 -10.35 -2.35
N ARG A 96 -1.95 -11.50 -2.66
CA ARG A 96 -3.17 -11.57 -3.48
C ARG A 96 -4.38 -11.07 -2.70
N ILE A 97 -5.18 -10.23 -3.35
CA ILE A 97 -6.46 -9.73 -2.82
C ILE A 97 -7.58 -10.19 -3.75
N SER A 98 -8.45 -11.08 -3.25
CA SER A 98 -9.60 -11.60 -4.02
C SER A 98 -10.65 -10.50 -4.27
N LYS A 99 -11.24 -10.52 -5.46
CA LYS A 99 -12.32 -9.59 -5.85
C LYS A 99 -13.61 -9.93 -5.10
N PRO A 100 -14.22 -8.99 -4.36
CA PRO A 100 -15.38 -9.30 -3.51
C PRO A 100 -16.75 -9.13 -4.20
N TYR A 101 -16.80 -8.60 -5.43
CA TYR A 101 -18.07 -8.18 -6.03
C TYR A 101 -19.03 -9.34 -6.27
N ARG A 102 -20.29 -9.14 -5.86
CA ARG A 102 -21.39 -10.06 -6.19
C ARG A 102 -21.67 -10.04 -7.70
N PRO A 103 -22.05 -11.17 -8.32
CA PRO A 103 -22.50 -11.18 -9.70
C PRO A 103 -23.70 -10.22 -9.86
N LEU A 104 -23.65 -9.36 -10.87
CA LEU A 104 -24.76 -8.44 -11.15
C LEU A 104 -25.96 -9.23 -11.70
N PRO A 105 -27.20 -8.83 -11.38
CA PRO A 105 -28.40 -9.42 -11.99
C PRO A 105 -28.35 -9.33 -13.51
N GLU A 106 -28.85 -10.33 -14.23
CA GLU A 106 -28.74 -10.36 -15.69
C GLU A 106 -29.53 -9.21 -16.36
N HIS A 107 -30.68 -8.82 -15.80
CA HIS A 107 -31.63 -7.89 -16.42
C HIS A 107 -32.00 -6.71 -15.50
N GLY A 108 -32.39 -5.58 -16.10
CA GLY A 108 -32.90 -4.39 -15.40
C GLY A 108 -31.81 -3.41 -14.92
N TRP A 109 -31.62 -2.29 -15.62
CA TRP A 109 -30.62 -1.27 -15.28
C TRP A 109 -30.84 -0.67 -13.89
N PHE A 110 -32.10 -0.47 -13.49
CA PHE A 110 -32.44 0.03 -12.16
C PHE A 110 -32.07 -0.96 -11.05
N GLN A 111 -32.28 -2.26 -11.29
CA GLN A 111 -31.99 -3.32 -10.34
C GLN A 111 -30.47 -3.54 -10.19
N LYS A 112 -29.72 -3.40 -11.30
CA LYS A 112 -28.26 -3.33 -11.30
C LYS A 112 -27.74 -2.13 -10.49
N ALA A 113 -28.27 -0.93 -10.74
CA ALA A 113 -27.88 0.28 -10.01
C ALA A 113 -28.18 0.18 -8.51
N LYS A 114 -29.37 -0.32 -8.13
CA LYS A 114 -29.75 -0.55 -6.73
C LYS A 114 -28.83 -1.56 -6.04
N THR A 115 -28.52 -2.68 -6.70
CA THR A 115 -27.63 -3.72 -6.16
C THR A 115 -26.23 -3.16 -5.96
N PHE A 116 -25.73 -2.38 -6.91
CA PHE A 116 -24.42 -1.75 -6.84
C PHE A 116 -24.33 -0.70 -5.71
N ALA A 117 -25.34 0.17 -5.60
CA ALA A 117 -25.39 1.22 -4.57
C ALA A 117 -25.58 0.67 -3.15
N THR A 118 -26.17 -0.52 -3.00
CA THR A 118 -26.38 -1.16 -1.70
C THR A 118 -25.26 -2.13 -1.31
N ASP A 119 -24.31 -2.41 -2.20
CA ASP A 119 -23.18 -3.30 -1.91
C ASP A 119 -22.17 -2.58 -1.00
N PRO A 120 -21.92 -3.07 0.24
CA PRO A 120 -20.92 -2.49 1.12
C PRO A 120 -19.51 -2.50 0.54
N GLY A 121 -19.20 -3.41 -0.40
CA GLY A 121 -17.92 -3.48 -1.09
C GLY A 121 -17.62 -2.22 -1.90
N VAL A 122 -18.62 -1.68 -2.60
CA VAL A 122 -18.49 -0.46 -3.41
C VAL A 122 -18.12 0.75 -2.54
N TRP A 123 -18.72 0.87 -1.35
CA TRP A 123 -18.42 1.95 -0.41
C TRP A 123 -17.06 1.79 0.27
N LYS A 124 -16.64 0.55 0.55
CA LYS A 124 -15.29 0.28 1.05
C LYS A 124 -14.22 0.64 0.03
N ASP A 125 -14.47 0.39 -1.27
CA ASP A 125 -13.57 0.81 -2.34
C ASP A 125 -13.41 2.33 -2.35
N LEU A 126 -14.52 3.08 -2.26
CA LEU A 126 -14.49 4.53 -2.16
C LEU A 126 -13.68 5.00 -0.96
N ILE A 127 -14.00 4.51 0.24
CA ILE A 127 -13.30 4.87 1.48
C ILE A 127 -11.81 4.56 1.37
N TYR A 128 -11.45 3.39 0.82
CA TYR A 128 -10.07 2.99 0.63
C TYR A 128 -9.33 3.96 -0.31
N ILE A 129 -9.90 4.28 -1.48
CA ILE A 129 -9.25 5.18 -2.43
C ILE A 129 -9.04 6.56 -1.82
N LEU A 130 -10.00 7.07 -1.04
CA LEU A 130 -9.86 8.35 -0.35
C LEU A 130 -8.82 8.32 0.78
N LEU A 131 -8.68 7.17 1.46
CA LEU A 131 -7.67 6.95 2.51
C LEU A 131 -6.25 6.80 1.95
N LEU A 132 -6.07 6.49 0.65
CA LEU A 132 -4.74 6.36 0.06
C LEU A 132 -3.91 7.64 0.23
N PHE A 133 -4.51 8.82 0.16
CA PHE A 133 -3.78 10.06 0.35
C PHE A 133 -3.24 10.26 1.78
N PRO A 134 -4.06 10.25 2.85
CA PRO A 134 -3.55 10.42 4.21
C PRO A 134 -2.61 9.28 4.61
N VAL A 135 -2.89 8.04 4.19
CA VAL A 135 -1.98 6.90 4.40
C VAL A 135 -0.67 7.12 3.65
N GLY A 136 -0.73 7.60 2.41
CA GLY A 136 0.43 7.93 1.59
C GLY A 136 1.31 9.02 2.21
N ILE A 137 0.72 10.04 2.85
CA ILE A 137 1.48 11.06 3.60
C ILE A 137 2.29 10.41 4.72
N LEU A 138 1.66 9.58 5.55
CA LEU A 138 2.34 8.89 6.65
C LEU A 138 3.48 8.00 6.13
N GLN A 139 3.22 7.28 5.04
CA GLN A 139 4.20 6.41 4.40
C GLN A 139 5.36 7.19 3.77
N LEU A 140 5.10 8.37 3.20
CA LEU A 140 6.13 9.26 2.68
C LEU A 140 7.08 9.69 3.79
N PHE A 141 6.57 10.08 4.97
CA PHE A 141 7.42 10.39 6.11
C PHE A 141 8.26 9.19 6.53
N ILE A 142 7.67 8.01 6.64
CA ILE A 142 8.40 6.77 6.99
C ILE A 142 9.56 6.54 6.02
N VAL A 143 9.31 6.61 4.71
CA VAL A 143 10.36 6.46 3.69
C VAL A 143 11.42 7.54 3.82
N LEU A 144 11.01 8.81 3.99
CA LEU A 144 11.93 9.93 4.08
C LEU A 144 12.87 9.77 5.28
N PHE A 145 12.34 9.46 6.47
CA PHE A 145 13.15 9.23 7.67
C PHE A 145 14.04 7.99 7.52
N ALA A 146 13.50 6.90 6.96
CA ALA A 146 14.21 5.64 6.76
C ALA A 146 15.36 5.75 5.76
N VAL A 147 15.27 6.62 4.75
CA VAL A 147 16.31 6.78 3.72
C VAL A 147 17.26 7.91 4.06
N VAL A 148 16.74 9.09 4.42
CA VAL A 148 17.55 10.30 4.60
C VAL A 148 18.38 10.23 5.88
N THR A 149 17.83 9.71 6.99
CA THR A 149 18.55 9.70 8.28
C THR A 149 19.80 8.83 8.24
N PRO A 150 19.75 7.55 7.79
CA PRO A 150 20.95 6.73 7.69
C PRO A 150 21.97 7.32 6.70
N LEU A 151 21.50 7.85 5.57
CA LEU A 151 22.38 8.43 4.56
C LEU A 151 23.11 9.68 5.09
N ALA A 152 22.39 10.57 5.79
CA ALA A 152 22.96 11.74 6.44
C ALA A 152 24.03 11.35 7.48
N LEU A 153 23.74 10.35 8.31
CA LEU A 153 24.68 9.81 9.30
C LEU A 153 25.93 9.21 8.65
N VAL A 154 25.77 8.39 7.61
CA VAL A 154 26.90 7.81 6.85
C VAL A 154 27.74 8.89 6.17
N SER A 155 27.13 9.97 5.70
CA SER A 155 27.84 11.11 5.10
C SER A 155 28.49 12.06 6.11
N ALA A 156 28.24 11.91 7.42
CA ALA A 156 28.72 12.85 8.42
C ALA A 156 30.25 13.08 8.42
N PRO A 157 31.11 12.03 8.30
CA PRO A 157 32.56 12.22 8.23
C PRO A 157 33.01 13.09 7.05
N LEU A 158 32.35 12.96 5.90
CA LEU A 158 32.64 13.75 4.71
C LEU A 158 32.30 15.22 4.94
N GLY A 159 31.15 15.53 5.53
CA GLY A 159 30.74 16.90 5.81
C GLY A 159 31.66 17.62 6.81
N VAL A 160 32.09 16.92 7.86
CA VAL A 160 33.06 17.45 8.84
C VAL A 160 34.44 17.65 8.20
N LEU A 161 34.88 16.74 7.34
CA LEU A 161 36.16 16.84 6.65
C LEU A 161 36.24 18.05 5.69
N THR A 162 35.11 18.42 5.06
CA THR A 162 35.03 19.61 4.20
C THR A 162 34.84 20.91 4.99
N GLY A 163 34.91 20.87 6.33
CA GLY A 163 34.75 22.04 7.20
C GLY A 163 33.30 22.49 7.39
N GLY A 164 32.32 21.65 7.05
CA GLY A 164 30.90 21.94 7.24
C GLY A 164 30.40 21.52 8.63
N GLU A 165 29.44 22.28 9.17
CA GLU A 165 28.67 21.83 10.34
C GLU A 165 27.60 20.83 9.89
N VAL A 166 27.74 19.56 10.28
CA VAL A 166 26.74 18.54 9.97
C VAL A 166 25.72 18.50 11.09
N THR A 167 24.47 18.83 10.78
CA THR A 167 23.35 18.69 11.71
C THR A 167 22.43 17.56 11.24
N VAL A 168 22.27 16.53 12.06
CA VAL A 168 21.36 15.41 11.79
C VAL A 168 20.22 15.47 12.80
N GLN A 169 18.98 15.69 12.32
CA GLN A 169 17.78 15.76 13.18
C GLN A 169 17.90 16.80 14.32
N GLY A 170 18.58 17.92 14.07
CA GLY A 170 18.81 18.98 15.07
C GLY A 170 20.01 18.75 16.00
N ILE A 171 20.74 17.65 15.87
CA ILE A 171 21.96 17.38 16.63
C ILE A 171 23.18 17.76 15.78
N ALA A 172 23.96 18.72 16.27
CA ALA A 172 25.20 19.16 15.63
C ALA A 172 26.33 18.16 15.92
N ILE A 173 27.03 17.73 14.87
CA ILE A 173 28.19 16.85 14.94
C ILE A 173 29.39 17.63 14.40
N SER A 174 30.19 18.19 15.30
CA SER A 174 31.36 19.01 14.96
C SER A 174 32.70 18.31 15.21
N SER A 175 32.70 17.18 15.91
CA SER A 175 33.91 16.40 16.19
C SER A 175 34.11 15.28 15.17
N TYR A 176 35.36 15.07 14.74
CA TYR A 176 35.71 14.00 13.82
C TYR A 176 35.39 12.61 14.40
N GLY A 177 35.67 12.39 15.69
CA GLY A 177 35.28 11.15 16.39
C GLY A 177 33.77 10.94 16.44
N GLY A 178 33.00 12.00 16.70
CA GLY A 178 31.54 11.95 16.66
C GLY A 178 30.99 11.63 15.27
N ALA A 179 31.63 12.14 14.21
CA ALA A 179 31.24 11.86 12.83
C ALA A 179 31.45 10.39 12.43
N ILE A 180 32.55 9.78 12.87
CA ILE A 180 32.79 8.34 12.63
C ILE A 180 31.75 7.49 13.37
N LEU A 181 31.46 7.81 14.64
CA LEU A 181 30.42 7.10 15.40
C LEU A 181 29.04 7.25 14.75
N ALA A 182 28.72 8.45 14.24
CA ALA A 182 27.51 8.71 13.48
C ALA A 182 27.45 7.85 12.21
N ALA A 183 28.54 7.75 11.45
CA ALA A 183 28.58 6.91 10.26
C ALA A 183 28.35 5.42 10.59
N VAL A 184 28.99 4.90 11.64
CA VAL A 184 28.77 3.52 12.11
C VAL A 184 27.30 3.32 12.51
N ALA A 185 26.72 4.27 13.25
CA ALA A 185 25.31 4.22 13.62
C ALA A 185 24.40 4.25 12.37
N GLY A 186 24.73 5.05 11.36
CA GLY A 186 24.02 5.09 10.08
C GLY A 186 24.05 3.75 9.34
N VAL A 187 25.21 3.09 9.28
CA VAL A 187 25.35 1.74 8.68
C VAL A 187 24.49 0.71 9.43
N ILE A 188 24.45 0.77 10.76
CA ILE A 188 23.61 -0.12 11.57
C ILE A 188 22.12 0.20 11.38
N LEU A 189 21.77 1.47 11.19
CA LEU A 189 20.39 1.92 11.02
C LEU A 189 19.82 1.54 9.64
N MET A 190 20.65 1.45 8.59
CA MET A 190 20.20 1.08 7.24
C MET A 190 19.39 -0.23 7.17
N PRO A 191 19.85 -1.38 7.71
CA PRO A 191 19.04 -2.59 7.72
C PRO A 191 17.75 -2.42 8.49
N ILE A 192 17.79 -1.77 9.67
CA ILE A 192 16.60 -1.51 10.48
C ILE A 192 15.56 -0.69 9.69
N ALA A 193 16.02 0.34 9.00
CA ALA A 193 15.19 1.18 8.13
C ALA A 193 14.60 0.39 6.95
N ALA A 194 15.38 -0.48 6.31
CA ALA A 194 14.91 -1.36 5.24
C ALA A 194 13.80 -2.31 5.73
N TYR A 195 14.00 -2.95 6.89
CA TYR A 195 12.96 -3.78 7.52
C TYR A 195 11.71 -2.97 7.86
N ALA A 196 11.86 -1.76 8.41
CA ALA A 196 10.74 -0.90 8.77
C ALA A 196 9.88 -0.52 7.55
N VAL A 197 10.51 -0.14 6.43
CA VAL A 197 9.83 0.17 5.16
C VAL A 197 9.11 -1.06 4.63
N THR A 198 9.74 -2.24 4.62
CA THR A 198 9.09 -3.47 4.12
C THR A 198 7.93 -3.92 5.01
N ILE A 199 8.08 -3.85 6.34
CA ILE A 199 6.98 -4.14 7.28
C ILE A 199 5.82 -3.17 7.03
N CYS A 200 6.09 -1.88 6.81
CA CYS A 200 5.06 -0.89 6.49
C CYS A 200 4.34 -1.21 5.17
N ALA A 201 5.09 -1.54 4.11
CA ALA A 201 4.53 -1.91 2.82
C ALA A 201 3.64 -3.17 2.90
N ARG A 202 4.12 -4.20 3.62
CA ARG A 202 3.33 -5.43 3.89
C ARG A 202 2.12 -5.12 4.76
N GLY A 203 2.26 -4.27 5.78
CA GLY A 203 1.17 -3.81 6.64
C GLY A 203 0.06 -3.14 5.86
N HIS A 204 0.40 -2.24 4.92
CA HIS A 204 -0.57 -1.64 4.00
C HIS A 204 -1.28 -2.72 3.17
N ALA A 205 -0.54 -3.64 2.56
CA ALA A 205 -1.13 -4.73 1.78
C ALA A 205 -2.08 -5.63 2.60
N LEU A 206 -1.79 -5.87 3.88
CA LEU A 206 -2.68 -6.61 4.78
C LEU A 206 -3.95 -5.83 5.13
N ILE A 207 -3.83 -4.53 5.41
CA ILE A 207 -4.98 -3.65 5.66
C ILE A 207 -5.86 -3.61 4.40
N ALA A 208 -5.25 -3.48 3.22
CA ALA A 208 -5.96 -3.53 1.95
C ALA A 208 -6.64 -4.88 1.74
N ARG A 209 -5.99 -6.00 2.05
CA ARG A 209 -6.62 -7.33 2.00
C ARG A 209 -7.83 -7.43 2.95
N TRP A 210 -7.74 -6.86 4.15
CA TRP A 210 -8.83 -6.87 5.12
C TRP A 210 -10.01 -5.97 4.72
N MET A 211 -9.72 -4.79 4.17
CA MET A 211 -10.75 -3.84 3.72
C MET A 211 -11.40 -4.26 2.39
N LEU A 212 -10.58 -4.68 1.43
CA LEU A 212 -10.99 -4.93 0.04
C LEU A 212 -11.25 -6.42 -0.26
N GLY A 213 -10.93 -7.32 0.67
CA GLY A 213 -11.19 -8.75 0.55
C GLY A 213 -12.64 -9.12 0.86
N LYS A 214 -13.08 -10.26 0.33
CA LYS A 214 -14.42 -10.83 0.61
C LYS A 214 -14.49 -11.22 2.08
N ARG A 215 -15.35 -10.56 2.86
CA ARG A 215 -15.62 -10.96 4.25
C ARG A 215 -16.57 -12.17 4.23
N GLY A 216 -16.01 -13.37 4.42
CA GLY A 216 -16.76 -14.61 4.64
C GLY A 216 -17.64 -15.07 3.48
N GLY A 217 -17.06 -15.81 2.54
CA GLY A 217 -17.78 -16.91 1.87
C GLY A 217 -17.21 -18.19 2.45
N ASN A 218 -18.04 -18.95 3.16
CA ASN A 218 -17.63 -20.09 3.97
C ASN A 218 -16.65 -21.03 3.27
N SER A 219 -15.67 -21.48 4.03
CA SER A 219 -14.96 -22.74 3.91
C SER A 219 -15.88 -23.99 4.06
N SER A 220 -17.17 -23.88 3.72
CA SER A 220 -18.17 -24.96 3.80
C SER A 220 -18.57 -25.50 2.44
N GLU A 221 -18.17 -24.89 1.32
CA GLU A 221 -18.34 -25.50 -0.02
C GLU A 221 -17.32 -26.63 -0.26
N ASP A 222 -16.12 -26.55 0.34
CA ASP A 222 -15.12 -27.62 0.26
C ASP A 222 -15.39 -28.80 1.21
N ALA A 223 -16.29 -28.64 2.19
CA ALA A 223 -16.72 -29.73 3.08
C ALA A 223 -17.91 -30.52 2.51
N GLY A 224 -18.61 -29.99 1.49
CA GLY A 224 -19.77 -30.64 0.86
C GLY A 224 -19.41 -31.59 -0.27
N THR A 225 -18.23 -31.47 -0.87
CA THR A 225 -17.76 -32.32 -1.98
C THR A 225 -16.91 -33.50 -1.54
N ALA A 226 -16.59 -33.60 -0.24
CA ALA A 226 -15.85 -34.72 0.34
C ALA A 226 -16.75 -35.83 0.92
N ASN A 227 -18.07 -35.71 0.78
CA ASN A 227 -19.04 -36.63 1.36
C ASN A 227 -20.08 -37.14 0.35
N GLU A 228 -19.76 -37.07 -0.96
CA GLU A 228 -20.46 -37.78 -2.03
C GLU A 228 -19.58 -38.89 -2.62
#